data_AF-A0AAE3H9V0-F1
#
_entry.id   AF-A0AAE3H9V0-F1
#
_cell.length_a   1.000
_cell.length_b   1.000
_cell.length_c   1.000
_cell.angle_alpha   90.00
_cell.angle_beta   90.00
_cell.angle_gamma   90.00
#
_symmetry.space_group_name_H-M   'P 1'
#
loop_
_entity.id
_entity.type
_entity.pdbx_description
1 polymer ?
#
loop_
_entity_poly.entity_id
_entity_poly.type
_entity_poly.pdbx_seq_one_letter_code
_entity_poly.pdbx_strand_id
1 'polypeptide(L)'
;MDNCILIEKAVRRIADAYDLDLDKVEKAIYGSEFPLDLPGMMDDGLYCFRGPDDEVRYDNASICLSNRILANPGVARVLLSSIRSRMDQWDREDINDLLSLLRQAVSIMELNPDFYTVPGSYIDINHLPSERIPEDVNARYRIWSMDKKGVCLVGIDADRLMHIDDIRKSLSMI
;
A
#
# COMPACT_ATOMS: atom_id res chain seq x y z
N MET A 1 -14.77 -1.07 -28.63
CA MET A 1 -14.58 -0.66 -27.22
C MET A 1 -13.32 0.17 -27.20
N ASP A 2 -13.34 1.36 -26.61
CA ASP A 2 -12.17 2.23 -26.62
C ASP A 2 -11.22 1.79 -25.50
N ASN A 3 -10.50 0.71 -25.76
CA ASN A 3 -9.63 0.01 -24.81
C ASN A 3 -8.62 0.94 -24.13
N CYS A 4 -8.23 2.01 -24.81
CA CYS A 4 -7.35 3.05 -24.28
C CYS A 4 -7.96 3.77 -23.07
N ILE A 5 -9.27 4.05 -23.09
CA ILE A 5 -9.96 4.79 -22.00
C ILE A 5 -9.96 3.97 -20.71
N LEU A 6 -10.23 2.67 -20.80
CA LEU A 6 -10.25 1.80 -19.63
C LEU A 6 -8.86 1.66 -19.01
N ILE A 7 -7.82 1.47 -19.84
CA ILE A 7 -6.43 1.39 -19.36
C ILE A 7 -6.05 2.70 -18.66
N GLU A 8 -6.35 3.85 -19.28
CA GLU A 8 -6.06 5.16 -18.70
C GLU A 8 -6.75 5.34 -17.33
N LYS A 9 -8.04 4.97 -17.21
CA LYS A 9 -8.76 5.02 -15.93
C LYS A 9 -8.15 4.08 -14.88
N ALA A 10 -7.73 2.87 -15.27
CA ALA A 10 -7.08 1.94 -14.35
C ALA A 10 -5.71 2.46 -13.88
N VAL A 11 -4.92 3.06 -14.78
CA VAL A 11 -3.64 3.70 -14.45
C VAL A 11 -3.85 4.85 -13.46
N ARG A 12 -4.79 5.76 -13.76
CA ARG A 12 -5.13 6.88 -12.86
C ARG A 12 -5.60 6.37 -11.50
N ARG A 13 -6.44 5.34 -11.48
CA ARG A 13 -6.91 4.72 -10.24
C ARG A 13 -5.76 4.20 -9.37
N ILE A 14 -4.77 3.55 -9.98
CA ILE A 14 -3.57 3.08 -9.26
C ILE A 14 -2.76 4.29 -8.76
N ALA A 15 -2.51 5.28 -9.62
CA ALA A 15 -1.78 6.49 -9.23
C ALA A 15 -2.42 7.19 -8.03
N ASP A 16 -3.74 7.40 -8.07
CA ASP A 16 -4.49 8.07 -7.01
C ASP A 16 -4.51 7.24 -5.71
N ALA A 17 -4.76 5.93 -5.79
CA ALA A 17 -4.88 5.07 -4.61
C ALA A 17 -3.57 4.90 -3.85
N TYR A 18 -2.44 4.96 -4.56
CA TYR A 18 -1.10 4.75 -4.00
C TYR A 18 -0.28 6.04 -3.93
N ASP A 19 -0.87 7.17 -4.29
CA ASP A 19 -0.23 8.50 -4.33
C ASP A 19 1.09 8.47 -5.10
N LEU A 20 1.01 8.08 -6.37
CA LEU A 20 2.13 7.89 -7.30
C LEU A 20 1.96 8.74 -8.56
N ASP A 21 3.07 9.12 -9.18
CA ASP A 21 3.05 9.77 -10.49
C ASP A 21 2.50 8.82 -11.57
N LEU A 22 1.63 9.33 -12.45
CA LEU A 22 1.07 8.56 -13.57
C LEU A 22 2.15 7.90 -14.43
N ASP A 23 3.19 8.67 -14.80
CA ASP A 23 4.33 8.18 -15.59
C ASP A 23 5.05 7.00 -14.91
N LYS A 24 5.09 7.00 -13.56
CA LYS A 24 5.70 5.90 -12.80
C LYS A 24 4.86 4.63 -12.91
N VAL A 25 3.54 4.76 -12.81
CA VAL A 25 2.60 3.64 -12.97
C VAL A 25 2.66 3.09 -14.39
N GLU A 26 2.65 3.96 -15.40
CA GLU A 26 2.77 3.55 -16.81
C GLU A 26 4.08 2.83 -17.08
N LYS A 27 5.22 3.36 -16.60
CA LYS A 27 6.53 2.70 -16.72
C LYS A 27 6.56 1.36 -16.02
N ALA A 28 5.91 1.22 -14.86
CA ALA A 28 5.81 -0.05 -14.16
C ALA A 28 5.03 -1.09 -14.99
N ILE A 29 3.95 -0.67 -15.65
CA ILE A 29 3.09 -1.54 -16.48
C ILE A 29 3.82 -1.96 -17.76
N TYR A 30 4.26 -0.99 -18.56
CA TYR A 30 4.85 -1.25 -19.88
C TYR A 30 6.31 -1.71 -19.81
N GLY A 31 7.00 -1.44 -18.69
CA GLY A 31 8.36 -1.89 -18.42
C GLY A 31 8.44 -3.11 -17.51
N SER A 32 7.31 -3.76 -17.18
CA SER A 32 7.32 -4.94 -16.31
C SER A 32 8.15 -6.08 -16.92
N GLU A 33 8.97 -6.73 -16.09
CA GLU A 33 9.68 -7.96 -16.46
C GLU A 33 8.73 -9.15 -16.69
N PHE A 34 7.48 -9.03 -16.23
CA PHE A 34 6.38 -9.94 -16.52
C PHE A 34 5.36 -9.19 -17.40
N PRO A 35 5.48 -9.23 -18.74
CA PRO A 35 4.63 -8.47 -19.63
C PRO A 35 3.14 -8.73 -19.38
N LEU A 36 2.34 -7.67 -19.36
CA LEU A 36 0.90 -7.75 -19.21
C LEU A 36 0.23 -7.87 -20.57
N ASP A 37 -0.64 -8.87 -20.72
CA ASP A 37 -1.60 -8.92 -21.82
C ASP A 37 -2.81 -8.03 -21.49
N LEU A 38 -2.62 -6.70 -21.55
CA LEU A 38 -3.70 -5.76 -21.23
C LEU A 38 -4.96 -6.01 -22.08
N PRO A 39 -4.89 -6.26 -23.41
CA PRO A 39 -6.05 -6.66 -24.20
C PRO A 39 -6.78 -7.87 -23.64
N GLY A 40 -6.08 -8.98 -23.42
CA GLY A 40 -6.69 -10.19 -22.85
C GLY A 40 -7.26 -9.97 -21.46
N MET A 41 -6.61 -9.15 -20.64
CA MET A 41 -7.09 -8.79 -19.30
C MET A 41 -8.40 -8.00 -19.33
N MET A 42 -8.63 -7.18 -20.37
CA MET A 42 -9.88 -6.46 -20.56
C MET A 42 -10.99 -7.40 -21.05
N ASP A 43 -10.68 -8.27 -22.00
CA ASP A 43 -11.63 -9.22 -22.59
C ASP A 43 -12.17 -10.20 -21.54
N ASP A 44 -11.27 -10.74 -20.72
CA ASP A 44 -11.61 -11.57 -19.56
C ASP A 44 -12.48 -10.81 -18.54
N GLY A 45 -12.26 -9.50 -18.38
CA GLY A 45 -12.93 -8.64 -17.41
C GLY A 45 -14.26 -8.07 -17.88
N LEU A 46 -14.77 -8.49 -19.04
CA LEU A 46 -15.95 -7.91 -19.68
C LEU A 46 -17.19 -7.90 -18.77
N TYR A 47 -17.29 -8.84 -17.83
CA TYR A 47 -18.38 -8.91 -16.85
C TYR A 47 -18.38 -7.77 -15.81
N CYS A 48 -17.27 -7.06 -15.65
CA CYS A 48 -17.15 -5.87 -14.78
C CYS A 48 -17.71 -4.60 -15.43
N PHE A 49 -18.02 -4.62 -16.73
CA PHE A 49 -18.65 -3.48 -17.43
C PHE A 49 -20.13 -3.40 -17.08
N ARG A 50 -20.45 -2.71 -15.98
CA ARG A 50 -21.82 -2.47 -15.53
C ARG A 50 -22.03 -0.99 -15.28
N GLY A 51 -23.17 -0.45 -15.70
CA GLY A 51 -23.48 0.96 -15.51
C GLY A 51 -24.55 1.48 -16.47
N PRO A 52 -25.22 2.59 -16.12
CA PRO A 52 -26.25 3.22 -16.94
C PRO A 52 -25.70 3.80 -18.25
N ASP A 53 -24.42 4.17 -18.26
CA ASP A 53 -23.71 4.73 -19.41
C ASP A 53 -22.26 4.22 -19.47
N ASP A 54 -21.55 4.59 -20.53
CA ASP A 54 -20.19 4.12 -20.78
C ASP A 54 -19.18 4.63 -19.75
N GLU A 55 -19.34 5.86 -19.25
CA GLU A 55 -18.43 6.42 -18.25
C GLU A 55 -18.48 5.61 -16.94
N VAL A 56 -19.68 5.34 -16.44
CA VAL A 56 -19.87 4.51 -15.24
C VAL A 56 -19.39 3.08 -15.48
N ARG A 57 -19.59 2.53 -16.68
CA ARG A 57 -19.08 1.19 -17.03
C ARG A 57 -17.57 1.14 -16.99
N TYR A 58 -16.89 2.14 -17.56
CA TYR A 58 -15.43 2.20 -17.56
C TYR A 58 -14.87 2.42 -16.16
N ASP A 59 -15.50 3.27 -15.34
CA ASP A 59 -15.10 3.45 -13.95
C ASP A 59 -15.20 2.15 -13.15
N ASN A 60 -16.31 1.42 -13.29
CA ASN A 60 -16.48 0.14 -12.62
C ASN A 60 -15.49 -0.93 -13.12
N ALA A 61 -15.29 -1.01 -14.44
CA ALA A 61 -14.32 -1.95 -15.02
C ALA A 61 -12.88 -1.61 -14.62
N SER A 62 -12.55 -0.32 -14.42
CA SER A 62 -11.22 0.12 -14.02
C SER A 62 -10.79 -0.44 -12.66
N ILE A 63 -11.73 -0.73 -11.77
CA ILE A 63 -11.48 -1.37 -10.47
C ILE A 63 -10.94 -2.79 -10.67
N CYS A 64 -11.59 -3.56 -11.54
CA CYS A 64 -11.16 -4.93 -11.84
C CYS A 64 -9.80 -4.92 -12.53
N LEU A 65 -9.63 -4.05 -13.54
CA LEU A 65 -8.38 -3.95 -14.28
C LEU A 65 -7.22 -3.48 -13.39
N SER A 66 -7.43 -2.49 -12.51
CA SER A 66 -6.38 -2.03 -11.59
C SER A 66 -5.89 -3.15 -10.68
N ASN A 67 -6.80 -3.95 -10.13
CA ASN A 67 -6.41 -5.07 -9.26
C ASN A 67 -5.64 -6.15 -10.03
N ARG A 68 -6.03 -6.44 -11.27
CA ARG A 68 -5.29 -7.40 -12.11
C ARG A 68 -3.91 -6.87 -12.51
N ILE A 69 -3.78 -5.58 -12.77
CA ILE A 69 -2.49 -4.93 -13.01
C ILE A 69 -1.60 -5.04 -11.76
N LEU A 70 -2.15 -4.76 -10.58
CA LEU A 70 -1.43 -4.84 -9.31
C LEU A 70 -1.05 -6.28 -8.93
N ALA A 71 -1.82 -7.28 -9.36
CA ALA A 71 -1.50 -8.70 -9.23
C ALA A 71 -0.37 -9.17 -10.18
N ASN A 72 0.17 -8.28 -11.03
CA ASN A 72 1.38 -8.57 -11.77
C ASN A 72 2.61 -8.34 -10.88
N PRO A 73 3.48 -9.35 -10.67
CA PRO A 73 4.58 -9.26 -9.71
C PRO A 73 5.66 -8.23 -10.12
N GLY A 74 5.84 -7.96 -11.40
CA GLY A 74 6.80 -6.94 -11.88
C GLY A 74 6.29 -5.53 -11.60
N VAL A 75 5.00 -5.27 -11.84
CA VAL A 75 4.35 -4.01 -11.46
C VAL A 75 4.38 -3.84 -9.94
N ALA A 76 3.92 -4.85 -9.20
CA ALA A 76 3.89 -4.85 -7.75
C ALA A 76 5.25 -4.47 -7.16
N ARG A 77 6.35 -5.07 -7.65
CA ARG A 77 7.71 -4.77 -7.18
C ARG A 77 8.08 -3.30 -7.35
N VAL A 78 7.80 -2.70 -8.52
CA VAL A 78 8.13 -1.28 -8.76
C VAL A 78 7.35 -0.37 -7.83
N LEU A 79 6.05 -0.64 -7.64
CA LEU A 79 5.21 0.19 -6.78
C LEU A 79 5.59 0.01 -5.30
N LEU A 80 5.78 -1.22 -4.85
CA LEU A 80 6.24 -1.52 -3.49
C LEU A 80 7.59 -0.86 -3.19
N SER A 81 8.53 -0.84 -4.15
CA SER A 81 9.80 -0.11 -4.01
C SER A 81 9.59 1.39 -3.77
N SER A 82 8.58 1.96 -4.41
CA SER A 82 8.25 3.38 -4.28
C SER A 82 7.69 3.67 -2.88
N ILE A 83 6.75 2.83 -2.43
CA ILE A 83 6.16 2.94 -1.10
C ILE A 83 7.24 2.75 -0.03
N ARG A 84 8.11 1.75 -0.17
CA ARG A 84 9.24 1.53 0.73
C ARG A 84 10.16 2.75 0.82
N SER A 85 10.56 3.32 -0.31
CA SER A 85 11.39 4.52 -0.32
C SER A 85 10.73 5.69 0.41
N ARG A 86 9.40 5.84 0.31
CA ARG A 86 8.65 6.87 1.03
C ARG A 86 8.60 6.60 2.53
N MET A 87 8.43 5.34 2.95
CA MET A 87 8.52 4.98 4.36
C MET A 87 9.90 5.32 4.92
N ASP A 88 10.97 4.92 4.24
CA ASP A 88 12.36 5.19 4.66
C ASP A 88 12.66 6.70 4.77
N GLN A 89 11.96 7.53 3.98
CA GLN A 89 12.09 9.00 3.97
C GLN A 89 11.09 9.72 4.88
N TRP A 90 10.21 8.99 5.56
CA TRP A 90 9.19 9.59 6.43
C TRP A 90 9.85 10.48 7.49
N ASP A 91 9.32 11.70 7.61
CA ASP A 91 9.89 12.77 8.42
C ASP A 91 9.59 12.63 9.92
N ARG A 92 8.82 11.61 10.29
CA ARG A 92 8.36 11.28 11.65
C ARG A 92 7.33 12.24 12.24
N GLU A 93 6.65 13.05 11.43
CA GLU A 93 5.79 14.11 11.95
C GLU A 93 4.34 13.72 12.25
N ASP A 94 3.81 12.79 11.47
CA ASP A 94 2.50 12.19 11.69
C ASP A 94 2.56 10.68 11.42
N ILE A 95 2.34 9.87 12.45
CA ILE A 95 2.36 8.40 12.34
C ILE A 95 1.31 7.87 11.37
N ASN A 96 0.24 8.64 11.08
CA ASN A 96 -0.78 8.24 10.11
C ASN A 96 -0.21 8.13 8.69
N ASP A 97 0.80 8.91 8.34
CA ASP A 97 1.45 8.82 7.04
C ASP A 97 2.16 7.48 6.88
N LEU A 98 2.92 7.05 7.91
CA LEU A 98 3.58 5.75 7.92
C LEU A 98 2.56 4.60 7.89
N LEU A 99 1.48 4.69 8.68
CA LEU A 99 0.41 3.69 8.69
C LEU A 99 -0.30 3.60 7.32
N SER A 100 -0.51 4.72 6.64
CA SER A 100 -1.09 4.77 5.30
C SER A 100 -0.20 4.02 4.28
N LEU A 101 1.11 4.29 4.30
CA LEU A 101 2.09 3.62 3.44
C LEU A 101 2.15 2.11 3.70
N LEU A 102 2.10 1.69 4.96
CA LEU A 102 2.04 0.26 5.32
C LEU A 102 0.79 -0.42 4.75
N ARG A 103 -0.39 0.21 4.89
CA ARG A 103 -1.66 -0.33 4.36
C ARG A 103 -1.65 -0.43 2.84
N GLN A 104 -1.11 0.58 2.17
CA GLN A 104 -0.90 0.55 0.72
C GLN A 104 -0.03 -0.64 0.31
N ALA A 105 1.11 -0.84 0.97
CA ALA A 105 1.97 -1.96 0.64
C ALA A 105 1.33 -3.32 0.89
N VAL A 106 0.65 -3.50 2.04
CA VAL A 106 -0.10 -4.73 2.36
C VAL A 106 -1.14 -5.02 1.28
N SER A 107 -1.89 -4.00 0.82
CA SER A 107 -2.91 -4.16 -0.22
C SER A 107 -2.34 -4.71 -1.54
N ILE A 108 -1.11 -4.33 -1.92
CA ILE A 108 -0.43 -4.87 -3.11
C ILE A 108 0.10 -6.29 -2.85
N MET A 109 0.67 -6.53 -1.67
CA MET A 109 1.21 -7.84 -1.29
C MET A 109 0.11 -8.91 -1.24
N GLU A 110 -1.08 -8.58 -0.76
CA GLU A 110 -2.25 -9.46 -0.73
C GLU A 110 -2.70 -9.92 -2.12
N LEU A 111 -2.45 -9.13 -3.16
CA LEU A 111 -2.72 -9.50 -4.55
C LEU A 111 -1.64 -10.41 -5.16
N ASN A 112 -0.51 -10.58 -4.47
CA ASN A 112 0.66 -11.33 -4.94
C ASN A 112 1.16 -12.31 -3.85
N PRO A 113 0.30 -13.18 -3.30
CA PRO A 113 0.62 -13.98 -2.12
C PRO A 113 1.80 -14.92 -2.34
N ASP A 114 1.99 -15.45 -3.55
CA ASP A 114 3.10 -16.37 -3.88
C ASP A 114 4.48 -15.69 -3.82
N PHE A 115 4.52 -14.37 -3.99
CA PHE A 115 5.76 -13.57 -3.95
C PHE A 115 6.00 -12.95 -2.58
N TYR A 116 4.94 -12.77 -1.78
CA TYR A 116 4.98 -12.03 -0.53
C TYR A 116 4.30 -12.79 0.62
N THR A 117 4.77 -14.01 0.89
CA THR A 117 4.14 -14.97 1.82
C THR A 117 4.31 -14.64 3.32
N VAL A 118 5.16 -13.70 3.72
CA VAL A 118 5.55 -13.49 5.14
C VAL A 118 5.86 -12.00 5.44
N PRO A 119 5.56 -11.49 6.66
CA PRO A 119 6.12 -10.24 7.16
C PRO A 119 7.66 -10.31 7.13
N GLY A 120 8.28 -9.58 6.20
CA GLY A 120 9.72 -9.63 5.91
C GLY A 120 10.08 -9.81 4.43
N SER A 121 9.12 -10.17 3.55
CA SER A 121 9.39 -10.39 2.12
C SER A 121 9.64 -9.11 1.32
N TYR A 122 9.31 -7.94 1.87
CA TYR A 122 9.62 -6.64 1.23
C TYR A 122 9.69 -5.47 2.21
N ILE A 123 8.86 -5.50 3.27
CA ILE A 123 8.85 -4.53 4.36
C ILE A 123 9.29 -5.24 5.63
N ASP A 124 10.34 -4.74 6.26
CA ASP A 124 10.76 -5.19 7.58
C ASP A 124 10.08 -4.34 8.66
N ILE A 125 8.95 -4.85 9.14
CA ILE A 125 8.15 -4.19 10.18
C ILE A 125 8.92 -3.99 11.49
N ASN A 126 9.99 -4.76 11.75
CA ASN A 126 10.79 -4.61 12.98
C ASN A 126 11.80 -3.45 12.87
N HIS A 127 12.02 -2.91 11.68
CA HIS A 127 12.97 -1.84 11.41
C HIS A 127 12.29 -0.63 10.76
N LEU A 128 11.05 -0.35 11.13
CA LEU A 128 10.37 0.86 10.68
C LEU A 128 11.08 2.12 11.21
N PRO A 129 11.15 3.19 10.42
CA PRO A 129 11.68 4.47 10.88
C PRO A 129 10.83 4.97 12.04
N SER A 130 11.48 5.51 13.07
CA SER A 130 10.85 5.91 14.33
C SER A 130 11.63 7.02 15.01
N GLU A 131 10.96 7.83 15.80
CA GLU A 131 11.58 8.59 16.87
C GLU A 131 12.09 7.67 17.99
N ARG A 132 12.94 8.22 18.87
CA ARG A 132 13.45 7.46 20.01
C ARG A 132 12.31 7.11 20.97
N ILE A 133 12.00 5.82 21.03
CA ILE A 133 11.02 5.29 21.98
C ILE A 133 11.66 5.25 23.38
N PRO A 134 11.01 5.82 24.42
CA PRO A 134 11.49 5.75 25.80
C PRO A 134 11.64 4.32 26.31
N GLU A 135 12.78 4.03 26.95
CA GLU A 135 13.16 2.69 27.42
C GLU A 135 12.19 2.13 28.47
N ASP A 136 11.57 3.00 29.28
CA ASP A 136 10.58 2.63 30.28
C ASP A 136 9.34 1.97 29.67
N VAL A 137 9.01 2.33 28.42
CA VAL A 137 7.86 1.79 27.68
C VAL A 137 8.30 0.66 26.75
N ASN A 138 9.39 0.84 26.01
CA ASN A 138 9.83 -0.09 24.97
C ASN A 138 10.11 -1.50 25.51
N ALA A 139 10.59 -1.62 26.76
CA ALA A 139 10.86 -2.91 27.39
C ALA A 139 9.58 -3.69 27.79
N ARG A 140 8.44 -3.00 27.89
CA ARG A 140 7.19 -3.55 28.46
C ARG A 140 6.04 -3.59 27.47
N TYR A 141 6.15 -2.86 26.36
CA TYR A 141 5.10 -2.75 25.36
C TYR A 141 5.72 -2.74 23.95
N ARG A 142 5.19 -3.58 23.06
CA ARG A 142 5.68 -3.65 21.68
C ARG A 142 5.23 -2.39 20.92
N ILE A 143 6.19 -1.52 20.64
CA ILE A 143 6.03 -0.33 19.80
C ILE A 143 6.87 -0.54 18.55
N TRP A 144 6.26 -0.37 17.39
CA TRP A 144 6.92 -0.54 16.10
C TRP A 144 7.58 0.73 15.61
N SER A 145 6.92 1.86 15.86
CA SER A 145 7.39 3.19 15.49
C SER A 145 6.67 4.23 16.34
N MET A 146 7.25 5.42 16.47
CA MET A 146 6.69 6.57 17.16
C MET A 146 6.99 7.85 16.37
N ASP A 147 6.01 8.75 16.31
CA ASP A 147 6.19 10.09 15.73
C ASP A 147 6.72 11.11 16.74
N LYS A 148 7.04 12.34 16.28
CA LYS A 148 7.54 13.43 17.13
C LYS A 148 6.54 13.91 18.18
N LYS A 149 5.26 13.58 18.03
CA LYS A 149 4.19 13.95 18.96
C LYS A 149 3.95 12.90 20.03
N GLY A 150 4.65 11.76 19.97
CA GLY A 150 4.50 10.65 20.92
C GLY A 150 3.35 9.71 20.58
N VAL A 151 2.80 9.75 19.36
CA VAL A 151 1.84 8.74 18.89
C VAL A 151 2.61 7.54 18.36
N CYS A 152 2.29 6.36 18.89
CA CYS A 152 2.98 5.13 18.61
C CYS A 152 2.15 4.22 17.70
N LEU A 153 2.84 3.59 16.74
CA LEU A 153 2.34 2.46 15.98
C LEU A 153 2.52 1.18 16.80
N VAL A 154 1.41 0.50 17.05
CA VAL A 154 1.30 -0.66 17.95
C VAL A 154 0.38 -1.73 17.33
N GLY A 155 0.20 -2.86 18.01
CA GLY A 155 -0.57 -4.01 17.50
C GLY A 155 0.32 -5.19 17.13
N ILE A 156 -0.25 -6.35 16.84
CA ILE A 156 0.55 -7.52 16.40
C ILE A 156 1.08 -7.29 14.99
N ASP A 157 0.32 -6.54 14.18
CA ASP A 157 0.58 -6.31 12.76
C ASP A 157 0.89 -4.84 12.44
N ALA A 158 1.26 -4.05 13.45
CA ALA A 158 1.56 -2.61 13.32
C ALA A 158 0.40 -1.82 12.66
N ASP A 159 -0.82 -2.02 13.17
CA ASP A 159 -2.07 -1.57 12.55
C ASP A 159 -2.89 -0.58 13.41
N ARG A 160 -2.46 -0.36 14.66
CA ARG A 160 -3.16 0.49 15.65
C ARG A 160 -2.28 1.63 16.12
N LEU A 161 -2.92 2.72 16.52
CA LEU A 161 -2.25 3.91 17.04
C LEU A 161 -2.61 4.13 18.50
N MET A 162 -1.63 4.49 19.32
CA MET A 162 -1.84 4.85 20.72
C MET A 162 -0.82 5.88 21.17
N HIS A 163 -1.23 6.89 21.93
CA HIS A 163 -0.31 7.88 22.48
C HIS A 163 0.53 7.26 23.61
N ILE A 164 1.82 7.60 23.69
CA ILE A 164 2.77 7.02 24.64
C ILE A 164 2.31 7.16 26.10
N ASP A 165 1.68 8.27 26.45
CA ASP A 165 1.17 8.48 27.80
C ASP A 165 0.02 7.52 28.15
N ASP A 166 -0.79 7.12 27.17
CA ASP A 166 -1.85 6.14 27.39
C ASP A 166 -1.28 4.72 27.49
N ILE A 167 -0.18 4.44 26.79
CA ILE A 167 0.61 3.22 27.00
C ILE A 167 1.12 3.17 28.44
N ARG A 168 1.75 4.25 28.93
CA ARG A 168 2.26 4.34 30.30
C ARG A 168 1.18 4.13 31.35
N LYS A 169 0.00 4.74 31.17
CA LYS A 169 -1.16 4.50 32.05
C LYS A 169 -1.60 3.05 32.04
N SER A 170 -1.60 2.40 30.87
CA SER A 170 -1.97 0.99 30.75
C SER A 170 -0.96 0.08 31.45
N LEU A 171 0.32 0.44 31.43
CA LEU A 171 1.41 -0.30 32.08
C LEU A 171 1.49 -0.09 33.61
N SER A 172 0.88 0.97 34.15
CA SER A 172 0.83 1.23 35.60
C SER A 172 -0.37 0.58 36.30
N MET A 173 -1.32 0.06 35.52
CA MET A 173 -2.48 -0.70 36.01
C MET A 173 -2.23 -2.21 36.07
N ILE A 174 -1.04 -2.66 35.66
CA ILE A 174 -0.58 -4.07 35.64
C ILE A 174 0.61 -4.19 36.60
#